data_AF-A0A564VDQ1-F1
#
_entry.id   AF-A0A564VDQ1-F1
#
_cell.length_a   1.000
_cell.length_b   1.000
_cell.length_c   1.000
_cell.angle_alpha   90.00
_cell.angle_beta   90.00
_cell.angle_gamma   90.00
#
_symmetry.space_group_name_H-M   'P 1'
#
loop_
_entity.id
_entity.type
_entity.pdbx_description
1 polymer ?
#
loop_
_entity_poly.entity_id
_entity_poly.type
_entity_poly.pdbx_seq_one_letter_code
_entity_poly.pdbx_strand_id
1 'polypeptide(L)'
;MKVEERKEFLKEYKMSLISGSILTISPSLAGILLWNRLPEKIATHFDQHNLANGWSSKPMAVFGIPFLLLLIHLFCVFFTANDPKRKNINRRIFTMVLWLVPVVSVITCMSIYGLALGMDIDIGVIVNIMVGSMFIILGNYVHKVKQNYTVGVKLPWTLNSEENWNRTNRMTGWILILSGLLFLMNSLLLKTEIVFAVILLAILVPMIYSFILYKKGI
;
A
#
# COMPACT_ATOMS: atom_id res chain seq x y z
N MET A 1 18.10 -17.28 -8.97
CA MET A 1 18.32 -16.27 -10.03
C MET A 1 19.82 -16.11 -10.22
N LYS A 2 20.33 -16.15 -11.45
CA LYS A 2 21.76 -15.88 -11.69
C LYS A 2 22.02 -14.40 -11.34
N VAL A 3 23.15 -14.09 -10.70
CA VAL A 3 23.49 -12.73 -10.23
C VAL A 3 23.37 -11.68 -11.34
N GLU A 4 23.64 -12.07 -12.58
CA GLU A 4 23.56 -11.20 -13.77
C GLU A 4 22.13 -10.77 -14.12
N GLU A 5 21.16 -11.69 -14.10
CA GLU A 5 19.74 -11.37 -14.35
C GLU A 5 19.21 -10.34 -13.33
N ARG A 6 19.69 -10.40 -12.08
CA ARG A 6 19.33 -9.43 -11.03
C ARG A 6 19.88 -8.04 -11.33
N LYS A 7 21.13 -7.94 -11.79
CA LYS A 7 21.78 -6.67 -12.09
C LYS A 7 21.10 -5.99 -13.28
N GLU A 8 20.80 -6.73 -14.33
CA GLU A 8 20.07 -6.21 -15.50
C GLU A 8 18.66 -5.73 -15.12
N PHE A 9 17.96 -6.50 -14.30
CA PHE A 9 16.63 -6.13 -13.80
C PHE A 9 16.66 -4.83 -13.00
N LEU A 10 17.57 -4.68 -12.03
CA LEU A 10 17.69 -3.44 -11.27
C LEU A 10 18.14 -2.26 -12.15
N LYS A 11 18.91 -2.53 -13.21
CA LYS A 11 19.29 -1.50 -14.19
C LYS A 11 18.07 -1.00 -14.98
N GLU A 12 17.15 -1.88 -15.37
CA GLU A 12 15.89 -1.54 -16.05
C GLU A 12 15.05 -0.56 -15.21
N TYR A 13 14.90 -0.82 -13.90
CA TYR A 13 14.06 -0.02 -13.01
C TYR A 13 14.82 1.05 -12.23
N LYS A 14 16.13 1.23 -12.48
CA LYS A 14 16.99 2.16 -11.73
C LYS A 14 16.38 3.56 -11.65
N MET A 15 15.94 4.09 -12.80
CA MET A 15 15.35 5.42 -12.86
C MET A 15 14.01 5.48 -12.11
N SER A 16 13.16 4.47 -12.21
CA SER A 16 11.90 4.43 -11.47
C SER A 16 12.11 4.33 -9.96
N LEU A 17 13.11 3.57 -9.51
CA LEU A 17 13.47 3.48 -8.10
C LEU A 17 14.00 4.81 -7.56
N ILE A 18 14.88 5.48 -8.32
CA ILE A 18 15.39 6.80 -7.96
C ILE A 18 14.25 7.81 -7.90
N SER A 19 13.41 7.88 -8.94
CA SER A 19 12.26 8.79 -8.98
C SER A 19 11.26 8.52 -7.86
N GLY A 20 10.94 7.24 -7.58
CA GLY A 20 10.06 6.86 -6.47
C GLY A 20 10.65 7.23 -5.12
N SER A 21 11.94 7.03 -4.91
CA SER A 21 12.64 7.42 -3.67
C SER A 21 12.64 8.93 -3.48
N ILE A 22 12.95 9.70 -4.54
CA ILE A 22 12.88 11.17 -4.53
C ILE A 22 11.46 11.64 -4.20
N LEU A 23 10.45 11.06 -4.87
CA LEU A 23 9.06 11.42 -4.64
C LEU A 23 8.60 11.07 -3.22
N THR A 24 9.13 10.00 -2.61
CA THR A 24 8.80 9.61 -1.24
C THR A 24 9.29 10.65 -0.23
N ILE A 25 10.47 11.25 -0.46
CA ILE A 25 11.08 12.26 0.41
C ILE A 25 10.66 13.70 0.02
N SER A 26 10.10 13.91 -1.18
CA SER A 26 9.72 15.25 -1.65
C SER A 26 8.79 16.03 -0.70
N PRO A 27 7.91 15.41 0.13
CA PRO A 27 7.17 16.16 1.14
C PRO A 27 8.04 16.82 2.21
N SER A 28 9.26 16.34 2.45
CA SER A 28 10.21 17.03 3.34
C SER A 28 10.62 18.39 2.76
N LEU A 29 10.78 18.49 1.43
CA LEU A 29 11.05 19.78 0.78
C LEU A 29 9.88 20.75 0.98
N ALA A 30 8.65 20.28 0.81
CA ALA A 30 7.45 21.09 1.09
C ALA A 30 7.40 21.53 2.57
N GLY A 31 7.71 20.63 3.51
CA GLY A 31 7.77 20.94 4.93
C GLY A 31 8.85 21.97 5.29
N ILE A 32 10.02 21.94 4.62
CA ILE A 32 11.07 22.96 4.76
C ILE A 32 10.57 24.33 4.26
N LEU A 33 9.95 24.37 3.07
CA LEU A 33 9.41 25.61 2.50
C LEU A 33 8.31 26.21 3.38
N LEU A 34 7.56 25.36 4.09
CA LEU A 34 6.48 25.75 5.00
C LEU A 34 6.92 25.85 6.46
N TRP A 35 8.22 25.73 6.77
CA TRP A 35 8.73 25.52 8.14
C TRP A 35 8.25 26.58 9.14
N ASN A 36 8.26 27.84 8.72
CA ASN A 36 7.87 28.99 9.55
C ASN A 36 6.35 29.13 9.72
N ARG A 37 5.56 28.42 8.89
CA ARG A 37 4.09 28.41 8.95
C ARG A 37 3.57 27.19 9.70
N LEU A 38 4.34 26.10 9.73
CA LEU A 38 3.96 24.88 10.44
C LEU A 38 4.10 25.07 11.97
N PRO A 39 3.15 24.58 12.77
CA PRO A 39 3.24 24.60 14.23
C PRO A 39 4.32 23.66 14.77
N GLU A 40 4.78 23.89 16.00
CA GLU A 40 5.79 23.04 16.66
C GLU A 40 5.33 21.60 16.90
N LYS A 41 4.01 21.41 17.08
CA LYS A 41 3.36 20.10 17.18
C LYS A 41 2.38 19.93 16.04
N ILE A 42 2.49 18.81 15.34
CA ILE A 42 1.68 18.48 14.17
C ILE A 42 0.90 17.20 14.47
N ALA A 43 -0.40 17.21 14.21
CA ALA A 43 -1.24 16.02 14.33
C ALA A 43 -0.86 15.01 13.24
N THR A 44 -0.50 13.80 13.64
CA THR A 44 -0.03 12.75 12.72
C THR A 44 -0.79 11.44 12.87
N HIS A 45 -1.72 11.36 13.83
CA HIS A 45 -2.61 10.23 14.01
C HIS A 45 -4.00 10.73 14.43
N PHE A 46 -5.03 10.10 13.88
CA PHE A 46 -6.42 10.49 14.00
C PHE A 46 -7.25 9.28 14.42
N ASP A 47 -8.25 9.50 15.26
CA ASP A 47 -9.20 8.47 15.64
C ASP A 47 -10.32 8.29 14.60
N GLN A 48 -11.27 7.41 14.91
CA GLN A 48 -12.42 7.11 14.06
C GLN A 48 -13.41 8.28 13.89
N HIS A 49 -13.30 9.33 14.72
CA HIS A 49 -14.11 10.54 14.65
C HIS A 49 -13.35 11.69 13.98
N ASN A 50 -12.25 11.38 13.28
CA ASN A 50 -11.36 12.36 12.63
C ASN A 50 -10.69 13.33 13.64
N LEU A 51 -10.64 12.98 14.93
CA LEU A 51 -9.99 13.79 15.96
C LEU A 51 -8.53 13.38 16.12
N ALA A 52 -7.65 14.37 16.22
CA ALA A 52 -6.23 14.14 16.43
C ALA A 52 -5.97 13.55 17.83
N ASN A 53 -5.56 12.28 17.90
CA ASN A 53 -5.21 11.59 19.14
C ASN A 53 -3.72 11.20 19.21
N GLY A 54 -2.92 11.55 18.19
CA GLY A 54 -1.46 11.41 18.22
C GLY A 54 -0.77 12.55 17.49
N TRP A 55 0.31 13.04 18.10
CA TRP A 55 1.01 14.25 17.70
C TRP A 55 2.51 13.99 17.60
N SER A 56 3.15 14.61 16.62
CA SER A 56 4.58 14.56 16.40
C SER A 56 5.20 15.96 16.52
N SER A 57 6.49 16.01 16.84
CA SER A 57 7.25 17.25 16.69
C SER A 57 7.36 17.64 15.21
N LYS A 58 7.48 18.93 14.92
CA LYS A 58 7.67 19.43 13.55
C LYS A 58 8.79 18.71 12.78
N PRO A 59 10.01 18.49 13.33
CA PRO A 59 11.04 17.72 12.64
C PRO A 59 10.64 16.27 12.38
N MET A 60 9.94 15.62 13.30
CA MET A 60 9.50 14.23 13.14
C MET A 60 8.44 14.12 12.02
N ALA A 61 7.50 15.06 11.95
CA ALA A 61 6.50 15.07 10.88
C ALA A 61 7.13 15.38 9.51
N VAL A 62 8.06 16.33 9.44
CA VAL A 62 8.67 16.79 8.17
C VAL A 62 9.74 15.83 7.65
N PHE A 63 10.55 15.21 8.52
CA PHE A 63 11.65 14.33 8.12
C PHE A 63 11.43 12.88 8.52
N GLY A 64 10.99 12.65 9.75
CA GLY A 64 10.84 11.30 10.30
C GLY A 64 9.84 10.45 9.54
N ILE A 65 8.64 10.99 9.24
CA ILE A 65 7.60 10.26 8.51
C ILE A 65 8.03 9.95 7.06
N PRO A 66 8.44 10.93 6.22
CA PRO A 66 8.93 10.61 4.87
C PRO A 66 10.13 9.65 4.85
N PHE A 67 11.03 9.75 5.84
CA PHE A 67 12.16 8.82 5.97
C PHE A 67 11.70 7.40 6.30
N LEU A 68 10.76 7.23 7.24
CA LEU A 68 10.19 5.91 7.54
C LEU A 68 9.50 5.32 6.31
N LEU A 69 8.75 6.12 5.56
CA LEU A 69 8.10 5.69 4.32
C LEU A 69 9.12 5.34 3.23
N LEU A 70 10.25 6.04 3.15
CA LEU A 70 11.35 5.66 2.27
C LEU A 70 11.92 4.29 2.65
N LEU A 71 12.14 4.01 3.94
CA LEU A 71 12.60 2.70 4.38
C LEU A 71 11.60 1.60 4.00
N ILE A 72 10.30 1.84 4.17
CA ILE A 72 9.24 0.91 3.75
C ILE A 72 9.25 0.73 2.22
N HIS A 73 9.41 1.82 1.45
CA HIS A 73 9.50 1.76 0.00
C HIS A 73 10.67 0.89 -0.46
N LEU A 74 11.87 1.15 0.06
CA LEU A 74 13.08 0.39 -0.26
C LEU A 74 12.97 -1.06 0.18
N PHE A 75 12.37 -1.32 1.35
CA PHE A 75 12.08 -2.67 1.84
C PHE A 75 11.18 -3.43 0.86
N CYS A 76 10.05 -2.86 0.47
CA CYS A 76 9.11 -3.47 -0.47
C CYS A 76 9.78 -3.77 -1.82
N VAL A 77 10.55 -2.82 -2.36
CA VAL A 77 11.28 -3.00 -3.63
C VAL A 77 12.34 -4.08 -3.48
N PHE A 78 13.12 -4.07 -2.39
CA PHE A 78 14.18 -5.03 -2.14
C PHE A 78 13.65 -6.46 -2.09
N PHE A 79 12.62 -6.73 -1.29
CA PHE A 79 12.03 -8.06 -1.18
C PHE A 79 11.40 -8.51 -2.49
N THR A 80 10.69 -7.62 -3.18
CA THR A 80 10.05 -7.97 -4.47
C THR A 80 11.06 -8.23 -5.57
N ALA A 81 12.18 -7.50 -5.59
CA ALA A 81 13.26 -7.68 -6.56
C ALA A 81 14.11 -8.94 -6.28
N ASN A 82 14.23 -9.33 -5.01
CA ASN A 82 15.01 -10.49 -4.57
C ASN A 82 14.16 -11.75 -4.35
N ASP A 83 12.88 -11.75 -4.72
CA ASP A 83 12.01 -12.92 -4.64
C ASP A 83 12.62 -14.11 -5.42
N PRO A 84 12.76 -15.30 -4.82
CA PRO A 84 13.29 -16.49 -5.51
C PRO A 84 12.53 -16.85 -6.81
N LYS A 85 11.22 -16.59 -6.83
CA LYS A 85 10.33 -16.75 -7.99
C LYS A 85 10.03 -15.40 -8.67
N ARG A 86 10.95 -14.43 -8.66
CA ARG A 86 10.80 -13.09 -9.29
C ARG A 86 10.24 -13.12 -10.71
N LYS A 87 10.63 -14.11 -11.54
CA LYS A 87 10.14 -14.28 -12.92
C LYS A 87 8.62 -14.44 -13.02
N ASN A 88 7.96 -14.82 -11.92
CA ASN A 88 6.51 -14.98 -11.80
C ASN A 88 5.78 -13.66 -11.48
N ILE A 89 6.52 -12.58 -11.20
CA ILE A 89 5.97 -11.25 -10.92
C ILE A 89 6.12 -10.39 -12.18
N ASN A 90 5.00 -10.05 -12.81
CA ASN A 90 4.96 -9.23 -14.02
C ASN A 90 5.51 -7.80 -13.76
N ARG A 91 6.12 -7.21 -14.79
CA ARG A 91 6.51 -5.79 -14.89
C ARG A 91 5.46 -4.84 -14.32
N ARG A 92 4.18 -4.98 -14.69
CA ARG A 92 3.11 -4.06 -14.21
C ARG A 92 2.96 -4.08 -12.68
N ILE A 93 3.04 -5.26 -12.07
CA ILE A 93 2.96 -5.42 -10.60
C ILE A 93 4.20 -4.83 -9.94
N PHE A 94 5.38 -5.03 -10.52
CA PHE A 94 6.60 -4.42 -9.98
C PHE A 94 6.59 -2.89 -10.09
N THR A 95 6.08 -2.34 -11.20
CA THR A 95 5.84 -0.90 -11.33
C THR A 95 4.88 -0.41 -10.25
N MET A 96 3.84 -1.16 -9.90
CA MET A 96 2.96 -0.79 -8.77
C MET A 96 3.73 -0.73 -7.45
N VAL A 97 4.55 -1.74 -7.15
CA VAL A 97 5.39 -1.75 -5.93
C VAL A 97 6.31 -0.51 -5.88
N LEU A 98 6.85 -0.10 -7.03
CA LEU A 98 7.71 1.09 -7.13
C LEU A 98 6.97 2.40 -6.84
N TRP A 99 5.69 2.50 -7.16
CA TRP A 99 4.95 3.78 -7.07
C TRP A 99 3.94 3.85 -5.92
N LEU A 100 3.55 2.73 -5.33
CA LEU A 100 2.55 2.68 -4.27
C LEU A 100 2.94 3.52 -3.05
N VAL A 101 4.11 3.23 -2.47
CA VAL A 101 4.58 3.94 -1.26
C VAL A 101 4.88 5.42 -1.53
N PRO A 102 5.54 5.80 -2.65
CA PRO A 102 5.73 7.22 -2.98
C PRO A 102 4.43 8.02 -3.06
N VAL A 103 3.39 7.46 -3.71
CA VAL A 103 2.09 8.13 -3.82
C VAL A 103 1.42 8.28 -2.46
N VAL A 104 1.41 7.21 -1.65
CA VAL A 104 0.89 7.25 -0.28
C VAL A 104 1.64 8.28 0.57
N SER A 105 2.97 8.38 0.41
CA SER A 105 3.79 9.37 1.13
C SER A 105 3.37 10.80 0.84
N VAL A 106 3.23 11.15 -0.44
CA VAL A 106 2.82 12.49 -0.85
C VAL A 106 1.43 12.82 -0.31
N ILE A 107 0.45 11.94 -0.50
CA ILE A 107 -0.92 12.17 -0.02
C ILE A 107 -0.91 12.38 1.50
N THR A 108 -0.31 11.46 2.24
CA THR A 108 -0.29 11.48 3.71
C THR A 108 0.36 12.75 4.25
N CYS A 109 1.56 13.09 3.77
CA CYS A 109 2.30 14.24 4.28
C CYS A 109 1.62 15.57 3.92
N MET A 110 1.09 15.69 2.70
CA MET A 110 0.40 16.90 2.28
C MET A 110 -0.92 17.10 3.02
N SER A 111 -1.65 16.03 3.34
CA SER A 111 -2.84 16.10 4.20
C SER A 111 -2.51 16.59 5.61
N ILE A 112 -1.44 16.06 6.20
CA ILE A 112 -0.96 16.47 7.52
C ILE A 112 -0.57 17.95 7.53
N TYR A 113 0.15 18.43 6.51
CA TYR A 113 0.52 19.84 6.41
C TYR A 113 -0.68 20.75 6.19
N GLY A 114 -1.62 20.35 5.34
CA GLY A 114 -2.85 21.11 5.12
C GLY A 114 -3.63 21.32 6.41
N LEU A 115 -3.82 20.24 7.18
CA LEU A 115 -4.43 20.32 8.52
C LEU A 115 -3.65 21.22 9.47
N ALA A 116 -2.32 21.08 9.50
CA ALA A 116 -1.46 21.88 10.37
C ALA A 116 -1.50 23.37 10.03
N LEU A 117 -1.85 23.73 8.79
CA LEU A 117 -2.05 25.10 8.32
C LEU A 117 -3.50 25.59 8.49
N GLY A 118 -4.37 24.82 9.14
CA GLY A 118 -5.75 25.19 9.41
C GLY A 118 -6.72 24.97 8.24
N MET A 119 -6.34 24.16 7.24
CA MET A 119 -7.28 23.75 6.19
C MET A 119 -8.29 22.76 6.77
N ASP A 120 -9.55 22.90 6.36
CA ASP A 120 -10.60 21.94 6.71
C ASP A 120 -10.48 20.70 5.82
N ILE A 121 -9.79 19.68 6.35
CA ILE A 121 -9.51 18.42 5.66
C ILE A 121 -10.04 17.26 6.49
N ASP A 122 -10.90 16.44 5.91
CA ASP A 122 -11.33 15.20 6.53
C ASP A 122 -10.35 14.05 6.19
N ILE A 123 -9.59 13.58 7.19
CA ILE A 123 -8.64 12.48 7.01
C ILE A 123 -9.37 11.16 6.77
N GLY A 124 -10.55 10.98 7.37
CA GLY A 124 -11.41 9.84 7.11
C GLY A 124 -11.75 9.73 5.62
N VAL A 125 -12.16 10.83 4.99
CA VAL A 125 -12.44 10.88 3.53
C VAL A 125 -11.20 10.52 2.73
N ILE A 126 -10.06 11.15 3.02
CA ILE A 126 -8.80 10.92 2.29
C ILE A 126 -8.35 9.46 2.41
N VAL A 127 -8.38 8.90 3.61
CA VAL A 127 -7.99 7.50 3.85
C VAL A 127 -8.92 6.54 3.12
N ASN A 128 -10.24 6.76 3.17
CA ASN A 128 -11.19 5.92 2.44
C ASN A 128 -10.96 5.98 0.92
N ILE A 129 -10.74 7.17 0.35
CA ILE A 129 -10.46 7.33 -1.09
C ILE A 129 -9.14 6.66 -1.47
N MET A 130 -8.09 6.88 -0.68
CA MET A 130 -6.74 6.36 -0.93
C MET A 130 -6.73 4.82 -0.85
N VAL A 131 -7.26 4.24 0.22
CA VAL A 131 -7.31 2.78 0.41
C VAL A 131 -8.25 2.14 -0.61
N GLY A 132 -9.40 2.76 -0.89
CA GLY A 132 -10.35 2.26 -1.88
C GLY A 132 -9.75 2.18 -3.27
N SER A 133 -9.08 3.25 -3.70
CA SER A 133 -8.36 3.30 -4.99
C SER A 133 -7.24 2.25 -5.04
N MET A 134 -6.47 2.11 -3.95
CA MET A 134 -5.42 1.10 -3.84
C MET A 134 -5.98 -0.32 -3.99
N PHE A 135 -7.10 -0.64 -3.34
CA PHE A 135 -7.73 -1.95 -3.41
C PHE A 135 -8.24 -2.28 -4.82
N ILE A 136 -8.86 -1.32 -5.51
CA ILE A 136 -9.30 -1.50 -6.91
C ILE A 136 -8.10 -1.78 -7.82
N ILE A 137 -7.04 -0.99 -7.68
CA ILE A 137 -5.80 -1.16 -8.46
C ILE A 137 -5.21 -2.53 -8.17
N LEU A 138 -5.01 -2.91 -6.92
CA LEU A 138 -4.42 -4.21 -6.56
C LEU A 138 -5.28 -5.38 -7.02
N GLY A 139 -6.61 -5.30 -6.85
CA GLY A 139 -7.54 -6.36 -7.24
C GLY A 139 -7.52 -6.65 -8.75
N ASN A 140 -7.32 -5.63 -9.58
CA ASN A 140 -7.21 -5.78 -11.03
C ASN A 140 -5.90 -6.46 -11.50
N TYR A 141 -4.92 -6.63 -10.60
CA TYR A 141 -3.61 -7.19 -10.95
C TYR A 141 -3.24 -8.44 -10.16
N VAL A 142 -3.77 -8.64 -8.95
CA VAL A 142 -3.41 -9.78 -8.09
C VAL A 142 -3.67 -11.13 -8.76
N HIS A 143 -4.72 -11.25 -9.57
CA HIS A 143 -5.06 -12.46 -10.31
C HIS A 143 -4.12 -12.78 -11.49
N LYS A 144 -3.26 -11.83 -11.88
CA LYS A 144 -2.26 -11.98 -12.97
C LYS A 144 -0.90 -12.41 -12.43
N VAL A 145 -0.74 -12.48 -11.12
CA VAL A 145 0.50 -12.86 -10.44
C VAL A 145 0.59 -14.39 -10.42
N LYS A 146 1.69 -14.97 -10.89
CA LYS A 146 1.99 -16.40 -10.69
C LYS A 146 2.62 -16.61 -9.31
N GLN A 147 2.65 -17.85 -8.81
CA GLN A 147 3.21 -18.19 -7.49
C GLN A 147 4.56 -17.53 -7.22
N ASN A 148 4.64 -16.78 -6.12
CA ASN A 148 5.85 -16.14 -5.62
C ASN A 148 5.73 -15.92 -4.12
N TYR A 149 6.80 -15.48 -3.46
CA TYR A 149 6.85 -15.36 -2.00
C TYR A 149 6.58 -13.94 -1.50
N THR A 150 6.35 -12.97 -2.40
CA THR A 150 6.23 -11.55 -2.04
C THR A 150 4.83 -10.99 -2.26
N VAL A 151 4.20 -11.19 -3.42
CA VAL A 151 2.94 -10.57 -3.85
C VAL A 151 1.83 -11.61 -4.02
N GLY A 152 0.64 -11.32 -3.46
CA GLY A 152 -0.56 -12.16 -3.54
C GLY A 152 -0.97 -12.77 -2.20
N VAL A 153 -1.96 -13.66 -2.23
CA VAL A 153 -2.42 -14.40 -1.04
C VAL A 153 -1.49 -15.58 -0.79
N LYS A 154 -0.62 -15.42 0.21
CA LYS A 154 0.46 -16.36 0.54
C LYS A 154 0.09 -17.17 1.78
N LEU A 155 -0.42 -18.37 1.54
CA LEU A 155 -0.76 -19.36 2.55
C LEU A 155 0.06 -20.62 2.26
N PRO A 156 0.34 -21.48 3.26
CA PRO A 156 1.16 -22.68 3.04
C PRO A 156 0.67 -23.54 1.86
N TRP A 157 -0.65 -23.67 1.71
CA TRP A 157 -1.26 -24.41 0.62
C TRP A 157 -1.28 -23.66 -0.73
N THR A 158 -1.41 -22.32 -0.75
CA THR A 158 -1.30 -21.57 -2.02
C THR A 158 0.12 -21.57 -2.56
N LEU A 159 1.14 -21.63 -1.70
CA LEU A 159 2.54 -21.70 -2.12
C LEU A 159 2.93 -23.08 -2.68
N ASN A 160 2.21 -24.13 -2.25
CA ASN A 160 2.47 -25.52 -2.67
C ASN A 160 1.62 -25.98 -3.86
N SER A 161 0.55 -25.26 -4.22
CA SER A 161 -0.31 -25.60 -5.36
C SER A 161 -0.56 -24.40 -6.28
N GLU A 162 -0.16 -24.55 -7.55
CA GLU A 162 -0.41 -23.52 -8.57
C GLU A 162 -1.90 -23.31 -8.83
N GLU A 163 -2.70 -24.38 -8.77
CA GLU A 163 -4.14 -24.28 -8.98
C GLU A 163 -4.82 -23.55 -7.83
N ASN A 164 -4.48 -23.88 -6.58
CA ASN A 164 -5.00 -23.17 -5.41
C ASN A 164 -4.58 -21.69 -5.43
N TRP A 165 -3.32 -21.41 -5.80
CA TRP A 165 -2.82 -20.05 -6.00
C TRP A 165 -3.67 -19.27 -7.01
N ASN A 166 -3.86 -19.82 -8.21
CA ASN A 166 -4.55 -19.14 -9.30
C ASN A 166 -6.01 -18.84 -8.94
N ARG A 167 -6.72 -19.84 -8.39
CA ARG A 167 -8.12 -19.66 -7.98
C ARG A 167 -8.27 -18.66 -6.84
N THR A 168 -7.43 -18.77 -5.81
CA THR A 168 -7.48 -17.89 -4.64
C THR A 168 -7.18 -16.45 -5.02
N ASN A 169 -6.11 -16.20 -5.80
CA ASN A 169 -5.77 -14.84 -6.22
C ASN A 169 -6.79 -14.27 -7.22
N ARG A 170 -7.42 -15.10 -8.06
CA ARG A 170 -8.54 -14.68 -8.92
C ARG A 170 -9.74 -14.20 -8.10
N MET A 171 -10.15 -14.97 -7.10
CA MET A 171 -11.24 -14.59 -6.21
C MET A 171 -10.89 -13.34 -5.40
N THR A 172 -9.67 -13.28 -4.86
CA THR A 172 -9.16 -12.13 -4.10
C THR A 172 -9.17 -10.86 -4.94
N GLY A 173 -8.88 -10.96 -6.25
CA GLY A 173 -8.98 -9.83 -7.15
C GLY A 173 -10.36 -9.17 -7.15
N TRP A 174 -11.42 -9.98 -7.25
CA TRP A 174 -12.79 -9.48 -7.18
C TRP A 174 -13.16 -8.92 -5.82
N ILE A 175 -12.76 -9.60 -4.74
CA ILE A 175 -13.01 -9.15 -3.36
C ILE A 175 -12.35 -7.81 -3.11
N LEU A 176 -11.10 -7.61 -3.56
CA LEU A 176 -10.41 -6.33 -3.43
C LEU A 176 -11.08 -5.23 -4.24
N ILE A 177 -11.51 -5.49 -5.47
CA ILE A 177 -12.24 -4.49 -6.28
C ILE A 177 -13.53 -4.07 -5.57
N LEU A 178 -14.34 -5.04 -5.10
CA LEU A 178 -15.59 -4.75 -4.39
C LEU A 178 -15.33 -4.02 -3.08
N SER A 179 -14.32 -4.46 -2.32
CA SER A 179 -13.88 -3.80 -1.09
C SER A 179 -13.48 -2.35 -1.35
N GLY A 180 -12.73 -2.10 -2.42
CA GLY A 180 -12.31 -0.77 -2.79
C GLY A 180 -13.47 0.14 -3.19
N LEU A 181 -14.47 -0.38 -3.92
CA LEU A 181 -15.71 0.35 -4.20
C LEU A 181 -16.47 0.68 -2.91
N LEU A 182 -16.55 -0.25 -1.95
CA LEU A 182 -17.17 0.00 -0.65
C LEU A 182 -16.42 1.07 0.15
N PHE A 183 -15.09 1.09 0.11
CA PHE A 183 -14.29 2.18 0.70
C PHE A 183 -14.58 3.53 0.04
N LEU A 184 -14.68 3.57 -1.30
CA LEU A 184 -15.05 4.81 -2.02
C LEU A 184 -16.45 5.29 -1.62
N MET A 185 -17.43 4.40 -1.51
CA MET A 185 -18.77 4.76 -1.04
C MET A 185 -18.76 5.20 0.43
N ASN A 186 -17.95 4.53 1.26
CA ASN A 186 -17.82 4.87 2.68
C ASN A 186 -17.11 6.21 2.90
N SER A 187 -16.43 6.77 1.90
CA SER A 187 -15.89 8.14 2.00
C SER A 187 -17.00 9.19 2.21
N LEU A 188 -18.25 8.90 1.84
CA LEU A 188 -19.40 9.78 2.07
C LEU A 188 -20.11 9.51 3.41
N LEU A 189 -19.96 8.31 3.97
CA LEU A 189 -20.70 7.85 5.16
C LEU A 189 -19.84 7.87 6.43
N LEU A 190 -18.52 7.71 6.27
CA LEU A 190 -17.50 7.68 7.32
C LEU A 190 -17.82 6.71 8.48
N LYS A 191 -18.36 5.53 8.14
CA LYS A 191 -18.71 4.51 9.14
C LYS A 191 -17.55 3.54 9.38
N THR A 192 -17.06 3.50 10.62
CA THR A 192 -15.96 2.61 11.02
C THR A 192 -16.34 1.12 10.93
N GLU A 193 -17.59 0.78 11.20
CA GLU A 193 -18.12 -0.59 11.08
C GLU A 193 -17.94 -1.14 9.67
N ILE A 194 -18.16 -0.31 8.64
CA ILE A 194 -17.98 -0.70 7.23
C ILE A 194 -16.51 -0.99 6.95
N VAL A 195 -15.60 -0.13 7.44
CA VAL A 195 -14.14 -0.34 7.29
C VAL A 195 -13.71 -1.67 7.91
N PHE A 196 -14.11 -1.93 9.16
CA PHE A 196 -13.77 -3.18 9.85
C PHE A 196 -14.34 -4.41 9.14
N ALA A 197 -15.63 -4.37 8.75
CA ALA A 197 -16.27 -5.46 8.04
C ALA A 197 -15.59 -5.76 6.70
N VAL A 198 -15.28 -4.73 5.91
CA VAL A 198 -14.63 -4.88 4.61
C VAL A 198 -13.22 -5.46 4.74
N ILE A 199 -12.42 -4.96 5.68
CA ILE A 199 -11.07 -5.49 5.92
C ILE A 199 -11.13 -6.95 6.37
N LEU A 200 -12.03 -7.27 7.30
CA LEU A 200 -12.20 -8.63 7.80
C LEU A 200 -12.60 -9.59 6.66
N LEU A 201 -13.56 -9.21 5.83
CA LEU A 201 -13.97 -10.00 4.67
C LEU A 201 -12.85 -10.15 3.63
N ALA A 202 -12.10 -9.08 3.35
CA ALA A 202 -10.98 -9.10 2.41
C ALA A 202 -9.86 -10.06 2.83
N ILE A 203 -9.73 -10.36 4.13
CA ILE A 203 -8.74 -11.29 4.69
C ILE A 203 -9.33 -12.70 4.83
N LEU A 204 -10.47 -12.82 5.52
CA LEU A 204 -11.04 -14.12 5.88
C LEU A 204 -11.56 -14.87 4.66
N VAL A 205 -12.21 -14.20 3.71
CA VAL A 205 -12.83 -14.90 2.57
C VAL A 205 -11.76 -15.59 1.69
N PRO A 206 -10.67 -14.92 1.25
CA PRO A 206 -9.58 -15.60 0.55
C PRO A 206 -8.96 -16.75 1.35
N MET A 207 -8.76 -16.54 2.65
CA MET A 207 -8.14 -17.54 3.52
C MET A 207 -8.99 -18.81 3.63
N ILE A 208 -10.29 -18.65 3.93
CA ILE A 208 -11.25 -19.76 4.06
C ILE A 208 -11.40 -20.48 2.72
N TYR A 209 -11.60 -19.74 1.63
CA TYR A 209 -11.72 -20.32 0.30
C TYR A 209 -10.50 -21.18 -0.07
N SER A 210 -9.31 -20.64 0.17
CA SER A 210 -8.06 -21.31 -0.14
C SER A 210 -7.84 -22.56 0.72
N PHE A 211 -8.26 -22.53 2.00
CA PHE A 211 -8.26 -23.71 2.87
C PHE A 211 -9.26 -24.78 2.41
N ILE A 212 -10.44 -24.39 1.94
CA ILE A 212 -11.44 -25.31 1.37
C ILE A 212 -10.87 -25.99 0.12
N LEU A 213 -10.18 -25.25 -0.75
CA LEU A 213 -9.49 -25.84 -1.90
C LEU A 213 -8.44 -26.87 -1.47
N TYR A 214 -7.62 -26.52 -0.48
CA TYR A 214 -6.63 -27.43 0.09
C TYR A 214 -7.26 -28.74 0.61
N LYS A 215 -8.38 -28.64 1.34
CA LYS A 215 -9.11 -29.83 1.83
C LYS A 215 -9.71 -30.68 0.72
N LYS A 216 -9.93 -30.12 -0.48
CA LYS A 216 -10.37 -30.85 -1.67
C LYS A 216 -9.20 -31.46 -2.46
N GLY A 217 -7.97 -31.38 -1.95
CA GLY A 217 -6.77 -31.86 -2.63
C GLY A 217 -6.28 -30.93 -3.74
N ILE A 218 -6.74 -29.66 -3.74
CA ILE A 218 -6.33 -28.61 -4.67
C ILE A 218 -5.25 -27.74 -4.04
#